data_AF-A0A7W9QFV0-F1
#
_entry.id   AF-A0A7W9QFV0-F1
#
_cell.length_a   1.000
_cell.length_b   1.000
_cell.length_c   1.000
_cell.angle_alpha   90.00
_cell.angle_beta   90.00
_cell.angle_gamma   90.00
#
_symmetry.space_group_name_H-M   'P 1'
#
loop_
_entity.id
_entity.type
_entity.pdbx_description
1 polymer ?
#
loop_
_entity_poly.entity_id
_entity_poly.type
_entity_poly.pdbx_seq_one_letter_code
_entity_poly.pdbx_strand_id
1 'polypeptide(L)'
;MFVPTVGARLDAYLGDADQVVAMGGGVGTLYELTAALYYATTIRPVPVRLLGPTACRLRTFLRTEGWLTESPTRPMGFLRELPDAEALDVDLKALLDAER
;
A
#
# COMPACT_ATOMS: atom_id res chain seq x y z
N MET A 1 -7.21 -18.23 11.96
CA MET A 1 -7.08 -19.09 10.77
C MET A 1 -5.60 -19.37 10.55
N PHE A 2 -5.16 -20.64 10.59
CA PHE A 2 -3.79 -20.98 10.25
C PHE A 2 -3.69 -21.09 8.73
N VAL A 3 -2.78 -20.32 8.13
CA VAL A 3 -2.47 -20.36 6.71
C VAL A 3 -1.07 -20.96 6.56
N PRO A 4 -0.90 -22.03 5.76
CA PRO A 4 0.29 -22.87 5.81
C PRO A 4 1.52 -22.24 5.15
N THR A 5 1.33 -21.20 4.34
CA THR A 5 2.41 -20.50 3.63
C THR A 5 2.24 -18.99 3.76
N VAL A 6 3.36 -18.28 3.64
CA VAL A 6 3.37 -16.81 3.62
C VAL A 6 2.57 -16.28 2.42
N GLY A 7 2.66 -16.94 1.25
CA GLY A 7 1.88 -16.57 0.07
C GLY A 7 0.37 -16.66 0.32
N ALA A 8 -0.11 -17.79 0.85
CA ALA A 8 -1.53 -17.97 1.16
C ALA A 8 -2.04 -16.94 2.19
N ARG A 9 -1.17 -16.51 3.10
CA ARG A 9 -1.49 -15.44 4.05
C ARG A 9 -1.61 -14.08 3.38
N LEU A 10 -0.68 -13.74 2.48
CA LEU A 10 -0.73 -12.48 1.73
C LEU A 10 -1.94 -12.42 0.81
N ASP A 11 -2.26 -13.52 0.12
CA ASP A 11 -3.46 -13.61 -0.72
C ASP A 11 -4.72 -13.43 0.11
N ALA A 12 -4.79 -14.04 1.29
CA ALA A 12 -5.92 -13.85 2.20
C ALA A 12 -6.05 -12.41 2.72
N TYR A 13 -4.94 -11.69 2.89
CA TYR A 13 -4.97 -10.28 3.31
C TYR A 13 -5.33 -9.33 2.18
N LEU A 14 -4.86 -9.60 0.95
CA LEU A 14 -4.92 -8.66 -0.17
C LEU A 14 -6.05 -8.95 -1.16
N GLY A 15 -6.57 -10.18 -1.20
CA GLY A 15 -7.58 -10.61 -2.17
C GLY A 15 -8.86 -9.77 -2.12
N ASP A 16 -9.33 -9.53 -0.90
CA ASP A 16 -10.57 -8.81 -0.61
C ASP A 16 -10.33 -7.47 0.10
N ALA A 17 -9.09 -6.97 0.14
CA ALA A 17 -8.81 -5.69 0.76
C ALA A 17 -9.32 -4.53 -0.12
N ASP A 18 -10.16 -3.69 0.47
CA ASP A 18 -10.57 -2.43 -0.15
C ASP A 18 -9.42 -1.40 -0.14
N GLN A 19 -8.53 -1.49 0.86
CA GLN A 19 -7.36 -0.62 1.00
C GLN A 19 -6.29 -1.26 1.88
N VAL A 20 -5.02 -0.91 1.61
CA VAL A 20 -3.88 -1.21 2.49
C VAL A 20 -3.37 0.07 3.14
N VAL A 21 -3.25 0.06 4.46
CA VAL A 21 -2.58 1.12 5.23
C VAL A 21 -1.31 0.55 5.85
N ALA A 22 -0.16 0.94 5.32
CA ALA A 22 1.14 0.53 5.81
C ALA A 22 1.73 1.62 6.72
N MET A 23 2.00 1.25 7.97
CA MET A 23 2.65 2.11 8.96
C MET A 23 4.15 1.79 9.04
N GLY A 24 4.87 2.56 9.85
CA GLY A 24 6.25 2.23 10.20
C GLY A 24 6.37 0.84 10.82
N GLY A 25 7.35 0.05 10.40
CA GLY A 25 7.56 -1.32 10.85
C GLY A 25 8.95 -1.85 10.51
N GLY A 26 9.13 -3.17 10.71
CA GLY A 26 10.39 -3.86 10.42
C GLY A 26 10.43 -4.54 9.05
N VAL A 27 11.35 -5.50 8.89
CA VAL A 27 11.52 -6.27 7.63
C VAL A 27 10.25 -7.02 7.23
N GLY A 28 9.49 -7.53 8.20
CA GLY A 28 8.20 -8.18 7.92
C GLY A 28 7.20 -7.24 7.24
N THR A 29 7.09 -6.01 7.73
CA THR A 29 6.23 -4.96 7.15
C THR A 29 6.71 -4.55 5.76
N LEU A 30 8.04 -4.47 5.55
CA LEU A 30 8.59 -4.22 4.22
C LEU A 30 8.19 -5.32 3.24
N TYR A 31 8.28 -6.58 3.66
CA TYR A 31 7.87 -7.73 2.84
C TYR A 31 6.37 -7.66 2.48
N GLU A 32 5.51 -7.41 3.47
CA GLU A 32 4.06 -7.25 3.25
C GLU A 32 3.74 -6.06 2.35
N LEU A 33 4.43 -4.92 2.51
CA LEU A 33 4.26 -3.76 1.62
C LEU A 33 4.71 -4.07 0.19
N THR A 34 5.84 -4.75 -0.01
CA THR A 34 6.27 -5.13 -1.36
C THR A 34 5.25 -6.05 -2.04
N ALA A 35 4.61 -6.96 -1.29
CA ALA A 35 3.51 -7.75 -1.79
C ALA A 35 2.30 -6.88 -2.16
N ALA A 36 1.90 -5.93 -1.32
CA ALA A 36 0.80 -5.00 -1.61
C ALA A 36 1.06 -4.16 -2.86
N LEU A 37 2.28 -3.66 -3.06
CA LEU A 37 2.68 -2.90 -4.25
C LEU A 37 2.65 -3.76 -5.52
N TYR A 38 3.11 -5.01 -5.44
CA TYR A 38 3.01 -5.96 -6.54
C TYR A 38 1.54 -6.24 -6.88
N TYR A 39 0.72 -6.50 -5.87
CA TYR A 39 -0.70 -6.80 -6.02
C TYR A 39 -1.45 -5.65 -6.70
N ALA A 40 -1.24 -4.43 -6.20
CA ALA A 40 -1.84 -3.19 -6.70
C ALA A 40 -1.51 -2.88 -8.17
N THR A 41 -0.35 -3.35 -8.65
CA THR A 41 0.12 -3.08 -10.01
C THR A 41 -0.09 -4.22 -10.99
N THR A 42 -0.24 -5.45 -10.50
CA THR A 42 -0.19 -6.66 -11.34
C THR A 42 -1.44 -7.52 -11.23
N ILE A 43 -2.09 -7.55 -10.06
CA ILE A 43 -3.20 -8.48 -9.79
C ILE A 43 -4.55 -7.76 -9.81
N ARG A 44 -4.72 -6.71 -8.99
CA ARG A 44 -5.90 -5.85 -8.99
C ARG A 44 -5.57 -4.46 -8.46
N PRO A 45 -6.32 -3.43 -8.84
CA PRO A 45 -6.24 -2.15 -8.17
C PRO A 45 -6.59 -2.30 -6.68
N VAL A 46 -5.66 -1.93 -5.81
CA VAL A 46 -5.90 -1.74 -4.38
C VAL A 46 -5.15 -0.47 -3.94
N PRO A 47 -5.85 0.53 -3.38
CA PRO A 47 -5.21 1.70 -2.80
C PRO A 47 -4.22 1.31 -1.70
N VAL A 48 -3.02 1.86 -1.76
CA VAL A 48 -1.98 1.70 -0.72
C VAL A 48 -1.69 3.07 -0.12
N ARG A 49 -1.69 3.14 1.21
CA ARG A 49 -1.39 4.35 1.98
C ARG A 49 -0.20 4.12 2.90
N LEU A 50 0.77 5.00 2.82
CA LEU A 50 1.92 5.03 3.73
C LEU A 50 1.62 6.01 4.85
N LEU A 51 1.35 5.49 6.04
CA LEU A 51 0.91 6.28 7.18
C LEU A 51 2.06 6.54 8.16
N GLY A 52 2.29 7.83 8.41
CA GLY A 52 3.28 8.31 9.36
C GLY A 52 4.66 8.57 8.74
N PRO A 53 5.50 9.39 9.40
CA PRO A 53 6.76 9.87 8.81
C PRO A 53 7.73 8.74 8.42
N THR A 54 7.73 7.64 9.18
CA THR A 54 8.60 6.48 8.88
C THR A 54 8.17 5.75 7.62
N ALA A 55 6.87 5.56 7.39
CA ALA A 55 6.38 4.92 6.18
C ALA A 55 6.56 5.84 4.96
N CYS A 56 6.35 7.16 5.10
CA CYS A 56 6.58 8.09 4.00
C CYS A 56 8.04 8.09 3.52
N ARG A 57 9.03 8.03 4.44
CA ARG A 57 10.45 7.89 4.05
C ARG A 57 10.72 6.66 3.18
N LEU A 58 9.93 5.60 3.31
CA LEU A 58 10.08 4.39 2.53
C LEU A 58 9.74 4.61 1.05
N ARG A 59 8.78 5.47 0.70
CA ARG A 59 8.51 5.80 -0.71
C ARG A 59 9.72 6.41 -1.38
N THR A 60 10.36 7.37 -0.70
CA THR A 60 11.59 8.01 -1.19
C THR A 60 12.66 6.97 -1.45
N PHE A 61 12.89 6.07 -0.50
CA PHE A 61 13.82 4.95 -0.66
C PHE A 61 13.47 4.07 -1.87
N LEU A 62 12.23 3.59 -1.97
CA LEU A 62 11.78 2.71 -3.05
C LEU A 62 11.85 3.37 -4.43
N ARG A 63 11.66 4.69 -4.52
CA ARG A 63 11.87 5.44 -5.78
C ARG A 63 13.35 5.54 -6.13
N THR A 64 14.21 5.85 -5.17
CA THR A 64 15.66 5.94 -5.38
C THR A 64 16.26 4.61 -5.84
N GLU A 65 15.81 3.50 -5.25
CA GLU A 65 16.25 2.15 -5.63
C GLU A 65 15.61 1.62 -6.92
N GLY A 66 14.75 2.42 -7.58
CA GLY A 66 14.10 2.03 -8.84
C GLY A 66 12.99 0.98 -8.70
N TRP A 67 12.51 0.70 -7.49
CA TRP A 67 11.38 -0.22 -7.25
C TRP A 67 10.06 0.42 -7.64
N LEU A 68 9.94 1.73 -7.44
CA LEU A 68 8.79 2.53 -7.81
C LEU A 68 9.13 3.46 -8.99
N THR A 69 8.72 3.06 -10.18
CA THR A 69 8.88 3.85 -11.41
C THR A 69 7.51 4.18 -11.99
N GLU A 70 7.31 5.47 -12.26
CA GLU A 70 6.09 5.97 -12.88
C GLU A 70 6.31 6.09 -14.40
N SER A 71 5.37 5.55 -15.17
CA SER A 71 5.37 5.62 -16.63
C SER A 71 3.92 5.69 -17.14
N PRO A 72 3.68 6.07 -18.41
CA PRO A 72 2.32 6.11 -18.96
C PRO A 72 1.54 4.80 -18.82
N THR A 73 2.25 3.67 -18.84
CA THR A 73 1.67 2.32 -18.67
C THR A 73 1.73 1.80 -17.23
N ARG A 74 2.29 2.59 -16.29
CA ARG A 74 2.39 2.25 -14.86
C ARG A 74 2.12 3.50 -14.01
N PRO A 75 0.87 3.98 -13.98
CA PRO A 75 0.49 5.10 -13.14
C PRO A 75 0.59 4.72 -11.66
N MET A 76 1.06 5.64 -10.82
CA MET A 76 1.24 5.41 -9.39
C MET A 76 0.08 5.97 -8.52
N GLY A 77 -1.07 6.25 -9.13
CA GLY A 77 -2.22 6.83 -8.44
C GLY A 77 -2.79 6.00 -7.28
N PHE A 78 -2.48 4.69 -7.24
CA PHE A 78 -2.87 3.81 -6.15
C PHE A 78 -2.10 4.08 -4.85
N LEU A 79 -0.89 4.67 -4.91
CA LEU A 79 -0.01 4.89 -3.76
C LEU A 79 -0.06 6.35 -3.29
N ARG A 80 -0.32 6.59 -1.99
CA ARG A 80 -0.32 7.93 -1.39
C ARG A 80 0.35 7.92 -0.01
N GLU A 81 1.03 9.01 0.29
CA GLU A 81 1.65 9.27 1.60
C GLU A 81 0.71 10.07 2.48
N LEU A 82 0.55 9.65 3.72
CA LEU A 82 -0.29 10.27 4.72
C LEU A 82 0.59 10.54 5.95
N PRO A 83 0.99 11.80 6.22
CA PRO A 83 1.96 12.10 7.27
C PRO A 83 1.47 11.77 8.68
N ASP A 84 0.16 11.73 8.90
CA ASP A 84 -0.48 11.54 10.20
C ASP A 84 -1.90 10.96 10.06
N ALA A 85 -2.54 10.71 11.21
CA ALA A 85 -3.89 10.16 11.28
C ALA A 85 -4.97 11.12 10.77
N GLU A 86 -4.76 12.43 10.84
CA GLU A 86 -5.70 13.42 10.31
C GLU A 86 -5.76 13.34 8.78
N ALA A 87 -4.59 13.21 8.13
CA ALA A 87 -4.51 12.97 6.70
C ALA A 87 -5.21 11.65 6.30
N LEU A 88 -5.16 10.61 7.14
CA LEU A 88 -5.90 9.37 6.91
C LEU A 88 -7.41 9.56 7.00
N ASP A 89 -7.90 10.29 8.01
CA ASP A 89 -9.33 10.56 8.15
C ASP A 89 -9.88 11.32 6.94
N VAL A 90 -9.15 12.32 6.45
CA VAL A 90 -9.50 13.05 5.22
C VAL A 90 -9.50 12.13 4.00
N ASP A 91 -8.49 11.26 3.85
CA ASP A 91 -8.37 10.33 2.73
C ASP A 91 -9.51 9.29 2.72
N LEU A 92 -9.87 8.74 3.89
CA LEU A 92 -10.96 7.78 4.03
C LEU A 92 -12.32 8.38 3.68
N LYS A 93 -12.59 9.61 4.14
CA LYS A 93 -13.83 10.32 3.78
C LYS A 93 -13.94 10.52 2.27
N ALA A 94 -12.85 10.93 1.63
CA ALA A 94 -12.82 11.13 0.18
C ALA A 94 -13.04 9.83 -0.61
N LEU A 95 -12.59 8.69 -0.10
CA LEU A 95 -12.83 7.38 -0.72
C LEU A 95 -14.30 6.96 -0.61
N LEU A 96 -14.90 7.11 0.57
CA LEU A 96 -16.31 6.78 0.80
C LEU A 96 -17.25 7.65 -0.06
N ASP A 97 -16.90 8.92 -0.27
CA ASP A 97 -17.66 9.82 -1.13
C ASP A 97 -17.50 9.48 -2.63
N ALA A 98 -16.40 8.85 -3.04
CA ALA A 98 -16.18 8.45 -4.43
C ALA A 98 -16.90 7.14 -4.81
N GLU A 99 -17.31 6.34 -3.83
CA GLU A 99 -18.06 5.09 -4.02
C GLU A 99 -19.59 5.27 -4.01
N ARG A 100 -20.08 6.48 -3.67
CA ARG A 100 -21.51 6.85 -3.69
C ARG A 100 -21.94 7.45 -5.03
#